data_AF-A0A7K2FEG0-F1
#
_entry.id   AF-A0A7K2FEG0-F1
#
_cell.length_a   1.000
_cell.length_b   1.000
_cell.length_c   1.000
_cell.angle_alpha   90.00
_cell.angle_beta   90.00
_cell.angle_gamma   90.00
#
_symmetry.space_group_name_H-M   'P 1'
#
loop_
_entity.id
_entity.type
_entity.pdbx_description
1 polymer ?
#
loop_
_entity_poly.entity_id
_entity_poly.type
_entity_poly.pdbx_seq_one_letter_code
_entity_poly.pdbx_strand_id
1 'polypeptide(L)' 'MYEAASEASGVLLWLRLAGFILCGIGGLALIIAVASFFTMRDVRREGDLESVSSLRRNGIIFGFVGFLLVGFFFVVMMI' A
#
# COMPACT_ATOMS: atom_id res chain seq x y z
N MET A 1 5.06 -2.89 -38.46
CA MET A 1 5.07 -1.70 -37.58
C MET A 1 3.74 -1.50 -36.83
N TYR A 2 2.59 -1.83 -37.42
CA TYR A 2 1.28 -1.73 -36.74
C TYR A 2 1.07 -2.79 -35.62
N GLU A 3 1.63 -4.00 -35.79
CA GLU A 3 1.50 -5.09 -34.80
C GLU A 3 2.26 -4.81 -33.49
N ALA A 4 3.50 -4.32 -33.59
CA ALA A 4 4.32 -3.97 -32.41
C ALA A 4 3.72 -2.82 -31.58
N ALA A 5 3.01 -1.88 -32.22
CA ALA A 5 2.30 -0.81 -31.51
C ALA A 5 1.04 -1.33 -30.79
N SER A 6 0.38 -2.34 -31.36
CA SER A 6 -0.78 -3.01 -30.77
C SER A 6 -0.38 -3.87 -29.56
N GLU A 7 0.72 -4.61 -29.65
CA GLU A 7 1.26 -5.40 -28.52
C GLU A 7 1.75 -4.51 -27.37
N ALA A 8 2.45 -3.40 -27.68
CA ALA A 8 2.84 -2.41 -26.68
C ALA A 8 1.63 -1.80 -25.95
N SER A 9 0.53 -1.58 -26.68
CA SER A 9 -0.73 -1.07 -26.10
C SER A 9 -1.39 -2.07 -25.15
N GLY A 10 -1.33 -3.37 -25.47
CA GLY A 10 -1.86 -4.44 -24.63
C GLY A 10 -1.06 -4.61 -23.33
N VAL A 11 0.28 -4.62 -23.42
CA VAL A 11 1.16 -4.71 -22.24
C VAL A 11 0.98 -3.51 -21.32
N LEU A 12 0.85 -2.29 -21.87
CA LEU A 12 0.57 -1.09 -21.07
C LEU A 12 -0.78 -1.19 -20.34
N LEU A 13 -1.81 -1.74 -20.99
CA LEU A 13 -3.13 -1.93 -20.36
C LEU A 13 -3.03 -2.87 -19.15
N TRP A 14 -2.34 -3.99 -19.29
CA TRP A 14 -2.10 -4.94 -18.19
C TRP A 14 -1.27 -4.33 -17.07
N LEU A 15 -0.24 -3.55 -17.41
CA LEU A 15 0.60 -2.85 -16.45
C LEU A 15 -0.23 -1.85 -15.62
N ARG A 16 -1.13 -1.11 -16.26
CA ARG A 16 -2.06 -0.18 -15.60
C ARG A 16 -3.04 -0.91 -14.69
N LEU A 17 -3.61 -2.03 -15.16
CA LEU A 17 -4.54 -2.84 -14.36
C LEU A 17 -3.84 -3.40 -13.11
N ALA A 18 -2.63 -3.93 -13.27
CA ALA A 18 -1.79 -4.40 -12.16
C ALA A 18 -1.48 -3.25 -11.19
N GLY A 19 -1.17 -2.06 -11.72
CA GLY A 19 -1.00 -0.84 -10.93
C GLY A 19 -2.22 -0.51 -10.06
N PHE A 20 -3.43 -0.53 -10.64
CA PHE A 20 -4.66 -0.25 -9.88
C PHE A 20 -4.89 -1.25 -8.74
N ILE A 21 -4.65 -2.55 -8.99
CA ILE A 21 -4.76 -3.60 -7.97
C ILE A 21 -3.73 -3.35 -6.85
N LEU A 22 -2.47 -3.07 -7.21
CA LEU A 22 -1.42 -2.76 -6.24
C LEU A 22 -1.71 -1.49 -5.43
N CYS A 23 -2.29 -0.45 -6.06
CA CYS A 23 -2.73 0.76 -5.37
C CYS A 23 -3.84 0.46 -4.35
N GLY A 24 -4.80 -0.40 -4.70
CA GLY A 24 -5.85 -0.84 -3.79
C GLY A 24 -5.30 -1.58 -2.57
N ILE A 25 -4.38 -2.53 -2.80
CA ILE A 25 -3.69 -3.26 -1.72
C ILE A 25 -2.86 -2.30 -0.86
N GLY A 26 -2.13 -1.38 -1.48
CA GLY A 26 -1.34 -0.37 -0.79
C GLY A 26 -2.19 0.58 0.07
N GLY A 27 -3.32 1.02 -0.46
CA GLY A 27 -4.31 1.82 0.28
C GLY A 27 -4.89 1.06 1.48
N LEU A 28 -5.23 -0.22 1.31
CA LEU A 28 -5.70 -1.07 2.41
C LEU A 28 -4.62 -1.22 3.50
N ALA A 29 -3.35 -1.42 3.12
CA ALA A 29 -2.24 -1.48 4.06
C ALA A 29 -2.07 -0.16 4.85
N LEU A 30 -2.21 0.98 4.19
CA LEU A 30 -2.22 2.30 4.85
C LEU A 30 -3.38 2.45 5.83
N ILE A 31 -4.58 1.98 5.49
CA ILE A 31 -5.73 1.98 6.41
C ILE A 31 -5.44 1.13 7.65
N ILE A 32 -4.87 -0.06 7.48
CA ILE A 32 -4.47 -0.93 8.60
C ILE A 32 -3.39 -0.27 9.46
N ALA A 33 -2.44 0.44 8.86
CA ALA A 33 -1.42 1.20 9.58
C ALA A 33 -2.03 2.30 10.44
N VAL A 34 -2.99 3.05 9.88
CA VAL A 34 -3.74 4.09 10.62
C VAL A 34 -4.57 3.48 11.73
N ALA A 35 -5.28 2.38 11.46
CA ALA A 35 -6.06 1.66 12.48
C ALA A 35 -5.16 1.20 13.64
N SER A 36 -3.99 0.63 13.33
CA SER A 36 -2.99 0.24 14.34
C SER A 36 -2.57 1.42 15.22
N PHE A 37 -2.44 2.63 14.65
CA PHE A 37 -2.12 3.84 15.41
C PHE A 37 -3.23 4.27 16.38
N PHE A 38 -4.49 4.16 15.97
CA PHE A 38 -5.63 4.39 16.86
C PHE A 38 -5.69 3.32 17.96
N THR A 39 -5.55 2.04 17.61
CA THR A 39 -5.55 0.94 18.58
C THR A 39 -4.40 1.08 19.59
N MET A 40 -3.21 1.56 19.18
CA MET A 40 -2.12 1.86 20.12
C MET A 40 -2.50 2.92 21.17
N ARG A 41 -3.34 3.90 20.81
CA ARG A 41 -3.80 4.92 21.77
C ARG A 41 -4.76 4.31 22.80
N ASP A 42 -5.63 3.42 22.36
CA ASP A 42 -6.59 2.73 23.24
C ASP A 42 -5.87 1.76 24.18
N VAL A 43 -4.97 0.92 23.66
CA VAL A 43 -4.16 -0.02 24.45
C VAL A 43 -3.24 0.71 25.44
N ARG A 44 -2.68 1.87 25.06
CA ARG A 44 -1.92 2.72 26.01
C ARG A 44 -2.77 3.23 27.17
N ARG A 45 -4.07 3.44 26.99
CA ARG A 45 -4.98 3.84 28.08
C ARG A 45 -5.27 2.67 29.03
N GLU A 46 -5.28 1.45 28.51
CA GLU A 46 -5.48 0.21 29.29
C GLU A 46 -4.22 -0.22 30.06
N GLY A 47 -3.06 0.39 29.77
CA GLY A 47 -1.82 0.18 30.51
C GLY A 47 -1.00 -1.03 30.02
N ASP A 48 -1.40 -1.69 28.94
CA ASP A 48 -0.66 -2.78 28.34
C ASP A 48 0.42 -2.26 27.38
N LEU A 49 1.65 -2.11 27.88
CA LEU A 49 2.77 -1.55 27.12
C LEU A 49 3.45 -2.57 26.19
N GLU A 50 3.23 -3.87 26.41
CA GLU A 50 3.89 -4.93 25.64
C GLU A 50 3.32 -5.01 24.22
N SER A 51 1.99 -5.00 24.12
CA SER A 51 1.24 -5.02 22.86
C SER A 51 1.37 -3.72 22.04
N VAL A 52 1.65 -2.59 22.68
CA VAL A 52 1.92 -1.31 22.00
C VAL A 52 3.18 -1.38 21.12
N SER A 53 4.21 -2.10 21.57
CA SER A 53 5.48 -2.21 20.84
C SER A 53 5.32 -3.02 19.54
N SER A 54 4.55 -4.10 19.59
CA SER A 54 4.27 -4.95 18.43
C SER A 54 3.32 -4.26 17.45
N LEU A 55 2.26 -3.62 17.94
CA LEU A 55 1.38 -2.80 17.10
C LEU A 55 2.15 -1.68 16.41
N ARG A 56 3.07 -1.00 17.11
CA ARG A 56 3.89 0.06 16.53
C ARG A 56 4.73 -0.46 15.37
N ARG A 57 5.38 -1.60 15.54
CA ARG A 57 6.19 -2.21 14.50
C ARG A 57 5.34 -2.60 13.29
N ASN A 58 4.20 -3.25 13.52
CA ASN A 58 3.28 -3.64 12.46
C ASN A 58 2.72 -2.43 11.72
N GLY A 59 2.27 -1.39 12.43
CA GLY A 59 1.79 -0.15 11.84
C GLY A 59 2.84 0.54 10.97
N ILE A 60 4.11 0.56 11.39
CA ILE A 60 5.21 1.11 10.58
C ILE A 60 5.43 0.27 9.32
N ILE A 61 5.44 -1.06 9.43
CA ILE A 61 5.65 -1.95 8.28
C ILE A 61 4.51 -1.79 7.27
N PHE A 62 3.26 -1.87 7.72
CA PHE A 62 2.10 -1.69 6.84
C PHE A 62 2.04 -0.28 6.24
N GLY A 63 2.42 0.74 7.00
CA GLY A 63 2.50 2.12 6.51
C GLY A 63 3.56 2.27 5.42
N PHE A 64 4.75 1.71 5.63
CA PHE A 64 5.84 1.76 4.65
C PHE A 64 5.52 0.98 3.37
N VAL A 65 5.00 -0.26 3.52
CA VAL A 65 4.57 -1.09 2.38
C VAL A 65 3.43 -0.41 1.63
N GLY A 66 2.43 0.11 2.33
CA GLY A 66 1.31 0.81 1.71
C GLY A 66 1.75 2.06 0.95
N PHE A 67 2.65 2.86 1.54
CA PHE A 67 3.23 4.04 0.88
C PHE A 67 4.03 3.66 -0.37
N LEU A 68 4.86 2.61 -0.32
CA LEU A 68 5.62 2.15 -1.48
C LEU A 68 4.71 1.65 -2.61
N LEU A 69 3.67 0.88 -2.30
CA LEU A 69 2.74 0.34 -3.29
C LEU A 69 1.92 1.45 -3.97
N VAL A 70 1.43 2.42 -3.19
CA VAL A 70 0.71 3.57 -3.72
C VAL A 70 1.66 4.48 -4.52
N GLY A 71 2.87 4.72 -4.03
CA GLY A 71 3.88 5.51 -4.75
C GLY A 71 4.30 4.86 -6.07
N PHE A 72 4.48 3.53 -6.09
CA PHE A 72 4.78 2.77 -7.30
C PHE A 72 3.67 2.91 -8.33
N PHE A 73 2.40 2.89 -7.91
CA PHE A 73 1.28 3.13 -8.81
C PHE A 73 1.36 4.49 -9.52
N PHE A 74 1.69 5.56 -8.80
CA PHE A 74 1.87 6.89 -9.41
C PHE A 74 3.01 6.90 -10.44
N VAL A 75 4.13 6.25 -10.14
CA VAL A 75 5.25 6.12 -11.08
C VAL A 75 4.82 5.35 -12.33
N VAL A 76 4.12 4.22 -12.16
CA VAL A 76 3.61 3.41 -13.28
C VAL A 76 2.58 4.15 -14.13
N MET A 77 1.78 5.06 -13.53
CA MET A 77 0.80 5.86 -14.27
C MET A 77 1.38 7.06 -15.01
N MET A 78 2.56 7.54 -14.62
CA MET A 78 3.24 8.65 -15.29
C MET A 78 4.06 8.23 -16.52
N ILE A 79 4.24 6.92 -16.73
CA ILE A 79 4.93 6.30 -17.88
C ILE A 79 3.91 5.93 -18.95
#